data_AF-A0A382F1T2-F1
#
_entry.id   AF-A0A382F1T2-F1
#
_cell.length_a   1.000
_cell.length_b   1.000
_cell.length_c   1.000
_cell.angle_alpha   90.00
_cell.angle_beta   90.00
_cell.angle_gamma   90.00
#
_symmetry.space_group_name_H-M   'P 1'
#
loop_
_entity.id
_entity.type
_entity.pdbx_description
1 polymer ?
#
loop_
_entity_poly.entity_id
_entity_poly.type
_entity_poly.pdbx_seq_one_letter_code
_entity_poly.pdbx_strand_id
1 'polypeptide(L)'
;MVIKLKHALVLFGIIIFIGNVEGQDSVSGLYSGQDWPFAGGDWSNSRYSTLADISVETVDRLNGAWVTRLEGGASSRSTPVV
;
A
#
# COMPACT_ATOMS: atom_id res chain seq x y z
N MET A 1 -41.30 -25.23 -9.50
CA MET A 1 -39.89 -25.69 -9.47
C MET A 1 -38.89 -24.58 -9.83
N VAL A 2 -39.18 -23.75 -10.84
CA VAL A 2 -38.29 -22.67 -11.33
C VAL A 2 -37.96 -21.59 -10.28
N ILE A 3 -38.91 -21.25 -9.40
CA ILE A 3 -38.70 -20.26 -8.34
C ILE A 3 -37.68 -20.74 -7.31
N LYS A 4 -37.76 -21.99 -6.82
CA LYS A 4 -36.78 -22.54 -5.86
C LYS A 4 -35.36 -22.57 -6.42
N LEU A 5 -35.23 -22.82 -7.73
CA LEU A 5 -33.95 -22.83 -8.43
C LEU A 5 -33.31 -21.43 -8.54
N LYS A 6 -34.12 -20.39 -8.81
CA LYS A 6 -33.63 -19.00 -8.83
C LYS A 6 -33.12 -18.54 -7.45
N HIS A 7 -33.83 -18.88 -6.38
CA HIS A 7 -33.42 -18.54 -5.01
C HIS A 7 -32.13 -19.26 -4.61
N ALA A 8 -31.99 -20.54 -4.97
CA ALA A 8 -30.77 -21.30 -4.74
C ALA A 8 -29.54 -20.69 -5.46
N LEU A 9 -29.74 -20.16 -6.67
CA LEU A 9 -28.68 -19.55 -7.47
C LEU A 9 -28.23 -18.19 -6.92
N VAL A 10 -29.16 -17.40 -6.38
CA VAL A 10 -28.86 -16.13 -5.68
C VAL A 10 -28.09 -16.39 -4.38
N LEU A 11 -28.52 -17.38 -3.59
CA LEU A 11 -27.80 -17.77 -2.36
C LEU A 11 -26.38 -18.26 -2.65
N PHE A 12 -26.19 -19.04 -3.71
CA PHE A 12 -24.87 -19.54 -4.10
C PHE A 12 -23.95 -18.40 -4.58
N GLY A 13 -24.48 -17.44 -5.34
CA GLY A 13 -23.74 -16.26 -5.77
C GLY A 13 -23.27 -15.37 -4.61
N ILE A 14 -24.09 -15.20 -3.58
CA ILE A 14 -23.73 -14.43 -2.37
C ILE A 14 -22.59 -15.11 -1.60
N ILE A 15 -22.61 -16.44 -1.46
CA ILE A 15 -21.58 -17.19 -0.73
C ILE A 15 -20.20 -17.10 -1.42
N ILE A 16 -20.16 -17.06 -2.76
CA ILE A 16 -18.90 -16.94 -3.52
C ILE A 16 -18.28 -15.54 -3.36
N PHE A 17 -19.08 -14.48 -3.16
CA PHE A 17 -18.58 -13.13 -2.99
C PHE A 17 -18.02 -12.81 -1.59
N ILE A 18 -18.29 -13.64 -0.57
CA ILE A 18 -17.81 -13.40 0.80
C ILE A 18 -16.38 -13.96 1.01
N GLY A 19 -15.94 -14.91 0.17
CA GLY A 19 -14.70 -15.67 0.39
C GLY A 19 -13.38 -14.93 0.12
N ASN A 20 -13.40 -13.69 -0.35
CA ASN A 20 -12.20 -12.88 -0.60
C ASN A 20 -12.26 -11.49 0.08
N VAL A 21 -12.99 -11.39 1.19
CA VAL A 21 -12.90 -10.20 2.05
C VAL A 21 -11.66 -10.34 2.92
N GLU A 22 -10.51 -10.01 2.37
CA GLU A 22 -9.33 -9.70 3.17
C GLU A 22 -9.57 -8.31 3.78
N GLY A 23 -9.88 -8.28 5.07
CA GLY A 23 -9.84 -7.03 5.83
C GLY A 23 -8.42 -6.48 5.81
N GLN A 24 -8.28 -5.15 5.87
CA GLN A 24 -6.96 -4.52 6.00
C GLN A 24 -6.21 -5.18 7.16
N ASP A 25 -5.14 -5.92 6.84
CA ASP A 25 -4.32 -6.53 7.87
C ASP A 25 -3.61 -5.40 8.61
N SER A 26 -4.05 -5.17 9.84
CA SER A 26 -3.37 -4.26 10.74
C SER A 26 -2.11 -4.95 11.22
N VAL A 27 -1.03 -4.83 10.45
CA VAL A 27 0.32 -5.00 11.00
C VAL A 27 0.54 -3.83 11.96
N SER A 28 0.04 -4.00 13.18
CA SER A 28 0.26 -3.09 14.29
C SER A 28 1.70 -3.24 14.76
N GLY A 29 2.47 -2.16 14.71
CA GLY A 29 3.75 -2.06 15.43
C GLY A 29 5.03 -2.30 14.63
N LEU A 30 4.98 -2.45 13.30
CA LEU A 30 6.20 -2.42 12.48
C LEU A 30 6.28 -1.10 11.71
N TYR A 31 7.37 -0.37 11.94
CA TYR A 31 7.76 0.76 11.12
C TYR A 31 8.15 0.28 9.71
N SER A 32 7.96 1.12 8.70
CA SER A 32 8.32 0.79 7.31
C SER A 32 9.81 0.47 7.18
N GLY A 33 10.14 -0.50 6.33
CA GLY A 33 11.52 -0.89 6.03
C GLY A 33 11.78 -0.75 4.55
N GLN A 34 11.98 -1.88 3.87
CA GLN A 34 12.22 -1.94 2.43
C GLN A 34 11.02 -1.46 1.60
N ASP A 35 9.79 -1.75 2.07
CA ASP A 35 8.55 -1.33 1.42
C ASP A 35 7.96 -0.10 2.10
N TRP A 36 7.22 0.72 1.34
CA TRP A 36 6.55 1.94 1.80
C TRP A 36 5.07 1.94 1.40
N PRO A 37 4.22 1.15 2.09
CA PRO A 37 2.87 0.83 1.62
C PRO A 37 1.86 1.97 1.73
N PHE A 38 2.12 2.98 2.57
CA PHE A 38 1.20 4.10 2.80
C PHE A 38 1.88 5.44 2.58
N ALA A 39 1.12 6.50 2.27
CA ALA A 39 1.67 7.86 2.17
C ALA A 39 2.34 8.35 3.48
N GLY A 40 1.97 7.78 4.63
CA GLY A 40 2.61 8.00 5.94
C GLY A 40 3.65 6.96 6.33
N GLY A 41 3.98 6.01 5.45
CA GLY A 41 4.85 4.86 5.70
C GLY A 41 4.09 3.70 6.32
N ASP A 42 3.50 3.92 7.49
CA ASP A 42 2.77 2.92 8.27
C ASP A 42 1.38 3.40 8.68
N TRP A 43 0.63 2.54 9.35
CA TRP A 43 -0.71 2.81 9.87
C TRP A 43 -0.78 3.99 10.85
N SER A 44 0.31 4.30 11.55
CA SER A 44 0.39 5.43 12.48
C SER A 44 0.77 6.74 11.80
N ASN A 45 1.05 6.72 10.50
CA ASN A 45 1.64 7.84 9.75
C ASN A 45 2.95 8.34 10.39
N SER A 46 3.78 7.46 10.94
CA SER A 46 5.02 7.86 11.63
C SER A 46 6.01 8.57 10.71
N ARG A 47 5.99 8.26 9.41
CA ARG A 47 7.00 8.65 8.42
C ARG A 47 8.42 8.24 8.82
N TYR A 48 8.55 7.17 9.61
CA TYR A 48 9.81 6.63 10.07
C TYR A 48 10.17 5.34 9.31
N SER A 49 11.43 5.24 8.87
CA SER A 49 12.00 4.05 8.23
C SER A 49 12.98 3.35 9.14
N THR A 50 13.02 2.02 9.10
CA THR A 50 14.02 1.19 9.78
C THR A 50 15.32 1.03 8.98
N LEU A 51 15.38 1.52 7.73
CA LEU A 51 16.59 1.48 6.90
C LEU A 51 17.67 2.41 7.47
N ALA A 52 18.93 1.95 7.46
CA ALA A 52 20.06 2.65 8.06
C ALA A 52 21.31 2.75 7.17
N ASP A 53 21.24 2.32 5.90
CA ASP A 53 22.37 2.40 4.97
C ASP A 53 22.79 3.85 4.70
N ILE A 54 21.82 4.77 4.74
CA ILE A 54 22.02 6.21 4.74
C ILE A 54 21.92 6.70 6.18
N SER A 55 23.06 7.10 6.74
CA SER A 55 23.19 7.57 8.11
C SER A 55 23.88 8.93 8.15
N VAL A 56 24.05 9.52 9.35
CA VAL A 56 24.77 10.80 9.51
C VAL A 56 26.25 10.69 9.10
N GLU A 57 26.79 9.48 9.08
CA GLU A 57 28.17 9.17 8.65
C GLU A 57 28.31 8.95 7.14
N THR A 58 27.23 8.64 6.41
CA THR A 58 27.28 8.28 4.98
C THR A 58 26.52 9.23 4.06
N VAL A 59 25.72 10.14 4.63
CA VAL A 59 24.87 11.08 3.87
C VAL A 59 25.66 11.99 2.93
N ASP A 60 26.93 12.28 3.25
CA ASP A 60 27.83 13.11 2.44
C ASP A 60 28.20 12.47 1.09
N ARG A 61 27.95 11.17 0.92
CA ARG A 61 28.21 10.41 -0.32
C ARG A 61 27.00 10.31 -1.24
N LEU A 62 25.84 10.84 -0.86
CA LEU A 62 24.61 10.74 -1.65
C LEU A 62 24.68 11.52 -2.95
N ASN A 63 24.20 10.88 -4.03
CA ASN A 63 24.11 11.44 -5.36
C ASN A 63 22.80 10.97 -6.04
N GLY A 64 22.38 11.67 -7.10
CA GLY A 64 21.20 11.29 -7.87
C GLY A 64 21.41 9.95 -8.59
N ALA A 65 20.53 8.98 -8.36
CA ALA A 65 20.58 7.67 -9.02
C ALA A 65 19.91 7.68 -10.41
N TRP A 66 18.76 8.33 -10.52
CA TRP A 66 17.98 8.47 -11.76
C TRP A 66 16.92 9.58 -11.61
N VAL A 67 16.32 10.00 -12.73
CA VAL A 67 15.21 10.98 -12.76
C VAL A 67 14.17 10.53 -13.79
N THR A 68 12.89 10.75 -13.48
CA THR A 68 11.79 10.59 -14.43
C THR A 68 11.00 11.89 -14.59
N ARG A 69 10.48 12.15 -15.78
CA ARG A 69 9.63 13.32 -16.05
C ARG A 69 8.18 12.97 -15.75
N LEU A 70 7.53 13.76 -14.90
CA LEU A 70 6.09 13.71 -14.73
C LEU A 70 5.42 14.59 -15.78
N GLU A 71 4.42 14.05 -16.46
CA GLU A 71 3.64 14.77 -17.45
C GLU A 71 2.78 15.87 -16.80
N GLY A 72 2.47 16.92 -17.56
CA GLY A 72 1.59 18.01 -17.12
C GLY A 72 2.27 19.20 -16.43
N GLY A 73 3.57 19.11 -16.10
CA GLY A 73 4.40 20.27 -15.74
C GLY A 73 4.04 21.00 -14.43
N ALA A 74 3.01 20.56 -13.71
CA ALA A 74 2.63 21.10 -12.42
C ALA A 74 3.53 20.56 -11.30
N SER A 75 3.64 21.32 -10.21
CA SER A 75 4.31 20.83 -8.99
C SER A 75 3.58 19.62 -8.43
N SER A 76 4.32 18.52 -8.22
CA SER A 76 3.80 17.35 -7.53
C SER A 76 3.68 17.61 -6.02
N ARG A 77 2.62 17.07 -5.41
CA ARG A 77 2.40 17.03 -3.95
C ARG A 77 2.30 15.60 -3.41
N SER A 78 2.61 14.61 -4.26
CA SER A 78 2.44 13.21 -3.94
C SER A 78 3.59 12.69 -3.07
N THR A 79 3.28 11.75 -2.17
CA THR A 79 4.29 10.89 -1.53
C THR A 79 4.35 9.57 -2.31
N PRO A 80 5.52 9.12 -2.80
CA PRO A 80 5.65 7.81 -3.44
C PRO A 80 5.29 6.68 -2.46
N VAL A 81 4.75 5.59 -3.01
CA VAL A 81 4.59 4.31 -2.33
C VAL A 81 5.33 3.26 -3.16
N VAL A 82 5.94 2.28 -2.49
CA VAL A 82 6.77 1.24 -3.11
C VAL A 82 6.45 -0.08 -2.47
#